data_AF-A0A438DAI1-F1
#
_entry.id   AF-A0A438DAI1-F1
#
_cell.length_a   1.000
_cell.length_b   1.000
_cell.length_c   1.000
_cell.angle_alpha   90.00
_cell.angle_beta   90.00
_cell.angle_gamma   90.00
#
_symmetry.space_group_name_H-M   'P 1'
#
loop_
_entity.id
_entity.type
_entity.pdbx_description
1 polymer ?
#
loop_
_entity_poly.entity_id
_entity_poly.type
_entity_poly.pdbx_seq_one_letter_code
_entity_poly.pdbx_strand_id
1 'polypeptide(L)'
;MLLEKTPWYAHIANCLVTGEVPSEWKAQDRKYFFAKIHAYYWEEPFLFKYCADQIIRKCVPEEEQQGILSHCHGMHVEATLPLIKQP
;
A
#
# COMPACT_ATOMS: atom_id res chain seq x y z
N MET A 1 8.11 -14.91 -17.17
CA MET A 1 7.95 -13.47 -16.88
C MET A 1 7.36 -13.37 -15.49
N LEU A 2 8.12 -12.85 -14.52
CA LEU A 2 7.57 -12.56 -13.21
C LEU A 2 6.47 -11.52 -13.43
N LEU A 3 5.22 -11.91 -13.21
CA LEU A 3 4.16 -10.95 -12.98
C LEU A 3 4.49 -10.34 -11.62
N GLU A 4 5.40 -9.36 -11.60
CA GLU A 4 5.56 -8.52 -10.43
C GLU A 4 4.19 -7.89 -10.19
N LYS A 5 3.48 -8.40 -9.19
CA LYS A 5 2.22 -7.80 -8.76
C LYS A 5 2.59 -6.43 -8.26
N THR A 6 2.25 -5.42 -9.04
CA THR A 6 2.33 -4.03 -8.60
C THR A 6 1.61 -3.93 -7.25
N PRO A 7 2.24 -3.37 -6.20
CA PRO A 7 1.59 -3.22 -4.90
C PRO A 7 0.23 -2.56 -5.06
N TRP A 8 -0.77 -2.99 -4.29
CA TRP A 8 -2.15 -2.51 -4.42
C TRP A 8 -2.27 -0.98 -4.33
N TYR A 9 -1.31 -0.34 -3.65
CA TYR A 9 -1.25 1.09 -3.43
C TYR A 9 -0.41 1.86 -4.46
N ALA A 10 0.27 1.21 -5.40
CA ALA A 10 1.19 1.89 -6.31
C ALA A 10 0.50 2.96 -7.15
N HIS A 11 -0.71 2.69 -7.65
CA HIS A 11 -1.49 3.71 -8.38
C HIS A 11 -1.87 4.90 -7.50
N ILE A 12 -2.09 4.68 -6.20
CA ILE A 12 -2.37 5.75 -5.24
C ILE A 12 -1.11 6.61 -5.06
N ALA A 13 0.03 5.98 -4.75
CA ALA A 13 1.31 6.66 -4.55
C ALA A 13 1.73 7.44 -5.81
N ASN A 14 1.68 6.79 -6.98
CA ASN A 14 2.02 7.42 -8.25
C ASN A 14 1.12 8.64 -8.53
N CYS A 15 -0.20 8.51 -8.35
CA CYS A 15 -1.11 9.62 -8.57
C CYS A 15 -0.87 10.77 -7.58
N LEU A 16 -0.53 10.48 -6.32
CA LEU A 16 -0.24 11.50 -5.31
C LEU A 16 1.07 12.25 -5.59
N VAL A 17 2.08 11.57 -6.14
CA VAL A 17 3.40 12.15 -6.44
C VAL A 17 3.43 12.86 -7.80
N THR A 18 2.87 12.23 -8.83
CA THR A 18 3.01 12.66 -10.23
C THR A 18 1.74 13.30 -10.80
N GLY A 19 0.59 13.06 -10.17
CA GLY A 19 -0.72 13.42 -10.73
C GLY A 19 -1.21 12.47 -11.84
N GLU A 20 -0.46 11.42 -12.17
CA GLU A 20 -0.82 10.52 -13.26
C GLU A 20 -1.84 9.45 -12.84
N VAL A 21 -2.79 9.19 -13.74
CA VAL A 21 -3.78 8.12 -13.60
C VAL A 21 -3.72 7.23 -14.84
N PRO A 22 -3.80 5.90 -14.70
CA PRO A 22 -3.74 4.99 -15.84
C PRO A 22 -4.80 5.32 -16.91
N SER A 23 -4.34 5.46 -18.15
CA SER A 23 -5.19 5.86 -19.29
C SER A 23 -6.21 4.79 -19.67
N GLU A 24 -5.86 3.54 -19.41
CA GLU A 24 -6.63 2.32 -19.68
C GLU A 24 -7.84 2.14 -18.77
N TRP A 25 -7.93 2.90 -17.67
CA TRP A 25 -9.06 2.80 -16.74
C TRP A 25 -10.34 3.34 -17.35
N LYS A 26 -11.46 2.63 -17.13
CA LYS A 26 -12.78 3.10 -17.54
C LYS A 26 -13.17 4.32 -16.69
N ALA A 27 -14.10 5.13 -17.20
CA ALA A 27 -14.58 6.31 -16.47
C ALA A 27 -15.13 5.95 -15.07
N GLN A 28 -15.75 4.78 -14.93
CA GLN A 28 -16.25 4.27 -13.65
C GLN A 28 -15.11 3.97 -12.66
N ASP A 29 -14.04 3.33 -13.11
CA ASP A 29 -12.88 2.99 -12.28
C ASP A 29 -12.17 4.25 -11.79
N ARG A 30 -11.99 5.24 -12.70
CA ARG A 30 -11.44 6.55 -12.34
C ARG A 30 -12.30 7.26 -11.30
N LYS A 31 -13.63 7.30 -11.50
CA LYS A 31 -14.55 7.92 -10.54
C LYS A 31 -14.45 7.26 -9.16
N TYR A 32 -14.42 5.92 -9.12
CA TYR A 32 -14.26 5.18 -7.87
C TYR A 32 -12.92 5.45 -7.19
N PHE A 33 -11.84 5.51 -7.98
CA PHE A 33 -10.51 5.83 -7.49
C PHE A 33 -10.44 7.23 -6.89
N PHE A 34 -10.91 8.25 -7.61
CA PHE A 34 -10.92 9.64 -7.11
C PHE A 34 -11.81 9.82 -5.88
N ALA A 35 -12.91 9.07 -5.77
CA ALA A 35 -13.72 9.09 -4.55
C ALA A 35 -12.94 8.60 -3.31
N LYS A 36 -11.90 7.78 -3.50
CA LYS A 36 -11.11 7.18 -2.43
C LYS A 36 -9.79 7.89 -2.16
N ILE A 37 -9.16 8.47 -3.18
CA ILE A 37 -7.79 8.99 -3.08
C ILE A 37 -7.65 10.11 -2.04
N HIS A 38 -8.70 10.91 -1.83
CA HIS A 38 -8.71 11.98 -0.83
C HIS A 38 -8.49 11.51 0.62
N ALA A 39 -8.71 10.22 0.90
CA ALA A 39 -8.45 9.65 2.22
C ALA A 39 -6.96 9.30 2.42
N TYR A 40 -6.11 9.43 1.40
CA TYR A 40 -4.72 9.01 1.44
C TYR A 40 -3.76 10.18 1.32
N TYR A 41 -2.59 10.06 1.94
CA TYR A 41 -1.45 10.94 1.68
C TYR A 41 -0.16 10.12 1.60
N TRP A 42 0.76 10.60 0.77
CA TRP A 42 2.05 9.95 0.53
C TRP A 42 3.14 10.74 1.23
N GLU A 43 3.87 10.07 2.11
CA GLU A 43 5.07 10.57 2.77
C GLU A 43 6.15 9.52 2.55
N GLU A 44 6.98 9.71 1.52
CA GLU A 44 7.92 8.70 1.06
C GLU A 44 8.76 8.12 2.20
N PRO A 45 8.85 6.77 2.35
CA PRO A 45 8.34 5.70 1.47
C PRO A 45 6.97 5.12 1.87
N PHE A 46 6.19 5.83 2.67
CA PHE A 46 4.98 5.33 3.31
C PHE A 46 3.71 5.96 2.75
N LEU A 47 2.71 5.11 2.56
CA LEU A 47 1.34 5.54 2.35
C LEU A 47 0.61 5.57 3.68
N PHE A 48 -0.13 6.65 3.93
CA PHE A 48 -0.98 6.78 5.08
C PHE A 48 -2.42 7.03 4.67
N LYS A 49 -3.35 6.64 5.55
CA LYS A 49 -4.79 6.84 5.37
C LYS A 49 -5.38 7.62 6.55
N TYR A 50 -6.13 8.66 6.24
CA TYR A 50 -7.07 9.31 7.16
C TYR A 50 -8.30 8.41 7.31
N CYS A 51 -8.47 7.83 8.49
CA CYS A 51 -9.61 6.98 8.78
C CYS A 51 -10.79 7.78 9.35
N ALA A 52 -11.99 7.20 9.30
CA ALA A 52 -13.22 7.86 9.75
C ALA A 52 -13.25 8.16 11.26
N ASP A 53 -12.41 7.44 12.03
CA ASP A 53 -12.15 7.67 13.45
C ASP A 53 -11.18 8.84 13.70
N GLN A 54 -10.81 9.60 12.66
CA GLN A 54 -9.83 10.69 12.70
C GLN A 54 -8.40 10.23 13.06
N ILE A 55 -8.14 8.92 13.02
CA ILE A 55 -6.82 8.37 13.25
C ILE A 55 -6.11 8.21 11.91
N ILE A 56 -4.87 8.68 11.85
CA ILE A 56 -3.98 8.44 10.72
C ILE A 56 -3.34 7.07 10.90
N ARG A 57 -3.45 6.20 9.89
CA ARG A 57 -2.87 4.85 9.92
C ARG A 57 -1.92 4.65 8.75
N LYS A 58 -0.74 4.09 9.03
CA LYS A 58 0.19 3.63 8.00
C LYS A 58 -0.43 2.44 7.26
N CYS A 59 -0.44 2.49 5.94
CA CYS A 59 -0.81 1.37 5.08
C CYS A 59 0.35 0.37 5.02
N VAL A 60 0.01 -0.91 5.07
CA VAL A 60 0.98 -2.01 5.10
C VAL A 60 0.78 -2.86 3.84
N PRO A 61 1.85 -3.11 3.06
CA PRO A 61 1.82 -4.03 1.92
C PRO A 61 1.39 -5.44 2.35
N GLU A 62 0.74 -6.20 1.46
CA GLU A 62 0.20 -7.53 1.79
C GLU A 62 1.30 -8.50 2.26
N GLU A 63 2.47 -8.39 1.65
CA GLU A 63 3.68 -9.15 1.97
C GLU A 63 4.20 -8.90 3.41
N GLU A 64 3.96 -7.72 3.98
CA GLU A 64 4.37 -7.39 5.36
C GLU A 64 3.33 -7.81 6.40
N GLN A 65 2.06 -7.99 6.00
CA GLN A 65 0.96 -8.25 6.94
C GLN A 65 1.17 -9.54 7.74
N GLN A 66 1.59 -10.62 7.08
CA GLN A 66 1.85 -11.89 7.76
C GLN A 66 2.99 -11.77 8.79
N GLY A 67 4.08 -11.10 8.44
CA GLY A 67 5.20 -10.88 9.37
C GLY A 67 4.78 -10.08 10.61
N ILE A 68 3.97 -9.04 10.42
CA ILE A 68 3.43 -8.23 11.52
C ILE A 68 2.50 -9.08 12.41
N LEU A 69 1.57 -9.83 11.82
CA LEU A 69 0.66 -10.70 12.58
C LEU A 69 1.43 -11.77 13.36
N SER A 70 2.38 -12.43 12.71
CA SER A 70 3.27 -13.42 13.32
C SER A 70 4.02 -12.86 14.52
N HIS A 71 4.60 -11.67 14.38
CA HIS A 71 5.29 -10.98 15.46
C HIS A 71 4.36 -10.64 16.62
N CYS A 72 3.18 -10.08 16.34
CA CYS A 72 2.23 -9.66 17.38
C CYS A 72 1.57 -10.84 18.12
N HIS A 73 1.33 -11.96 17.43
CA HIS A 73 0.66 -13.12 18.00
C HIS A 73 1.62 -14.25 18.43
N GLY A 74 2.94 -14.05 18.29
CA GLY A 74 3.94 -15.09 18.57
C GLY A 74 3.81 -16.31 17.65
N MET A 75 3.13 -16.18 16.52
CA MET A 75 2.96 -17.25 15.55
C MET A 75 4.19 -17.31 14.66
N HIS A 76 5.09 -18.26 14.91
CA HIS A 76 6.25 -18.52 14.05
C HIS A 76 5.76 -19.04 12.69
N VAL A 77 5.54 -18.13 11.75
CA VAL A 77 5.45 -18.48 10.33
C VAL A 77 6.74 -17.94 9.76
N GLU A 78 7.64 -18.83 9.35
CA GLU A 78 8.87 -18.44 8.67
C GLU A 78 8.48 -17.76 7.35
N ALA A 79 8.29 -16.44 7.42
CA ALA A 79 8.27 -15.60 6.24
C ALA A 79 9.69 -15.63 5.69
N THR A 80 9.92 -16.50 4.71
CA THR A 80 11.12 -16.52 3.90
C THR A 80 11.20 -15.20 3.12
N LEU A 81 11.66 -14.13 3.77
CA LEU A 81 12.24 -12.97 3.10
C LEU A 81 13.75 -12.99 3.38
N PRO A 82 14.59 -12.86 2.34
CA PRO A 82 16.04 -12.85 2.53
C PRO A 82 16.42 -11.68 3.42
N LEU A 83 17.20 -12.00 4.46
CA LEU A 83 17.77 -11.06 5.41
C LEU A 83 18.56 -9.97 4.67
N ILE A 84 17.92 -8.84 4.38
CA ILE A 84 18.65 -7.59 4.18
C ILE A 84 19.12 -7.19 5.58
N LYS A 85 20.34 -7.63 5.92
CA LYS A 85 21.06 -7.11 7.08
C LYS A 85 21.21 -5.61 6.90
N GLN A 86 20.70 -4.84 7.85
CA GLN A 86 21.09 -3.45 8.05
C GLN A 86 22.02 -3.37 9.28
N PRO A 87 22.93 -2.38 9.30
CA PRO A 87 24.25 -2.47 9.96
C PRO A 87 24.23 -2.55 11.48
#